data_AF-A0A484YWW6-F1
#
_entry.id   AF-A0A484YWW6-F1
#
_cell.length_a   1.000
_cell.length_b   1.000
_cell.length_c   1.000
_cell.angle_alpha   90.00
_cell.angle_beta   90.00
_cell.angle_gamma   90.00
#
_symmetry.space_group_name_H-M   'P 1'
#
loop_
_entity.id
_entity.type
_entity.pdbx_description
1 polymer ?
#
loop_
_entity_poly.entity_id
_entity_poly.type
_entity_poly.pdbx_seq_one_letter_code
_entity_poly.pdbx_strand_id
1 'polypeptide(L)'
;MIDEFQDTDPQQYRIFRRIWHHQPETALLLIGDPKQAIYAFRGADIFTYMKARSEVHAHYTLDTNWRSAPGMVNSVNKLFSQTDDAFMFREIPFIPVKSAGKNQALRFVFKGETQPAMKMWLMEGESCGVGDYQSTMAQVCAAQICDWLQAGQRGEALLMNGDDARPVRASDISVLVRSRQEAAQVRDALTLLEIPSVYLSNRDSVFETLEAQEMLWLLQAVMTPERENTLRSALATSMMG
;
A
#
# COMPACT_ATOMS: atom_id res chain seq x y z
N MET A 1 10.35 21.82 -12.36
CA MET A 1 9.51 21.30 -11.27
C MET A 1 9.99 19.90 -10.96
N ILE A 2 10.22 19.59 -9.69
CA ILE A 2 10.62 18.27 -9.20
C ILE A 2 9.48 17.79 -8.30
N ASP A 3 8.86 16.68 -8.66
CA ASP A 3 7.82 16.01 -7.87
C ASP A 3 8.46 14.87 -7.05
N GLU A 4 7.77 14.40 -6.01
CA GLU A 4 8.27 13.40 -5.05
C GLU A 4 9.64 13.76 -4.46
N PHE A 5 9.86 15.06 -4.20
CA PHE A 5 11.17 15.59 -3.79
C PHE A 5 11.69 14.99 -2.46
N GLN A 6 10.80 14.48 -1.59
CA GLN A 6 11.19 13.81 -0.36
C GLN A 6 11.99 12.52 -0.58
N ASP A 7 11.90 11.91 -1.77
CA ASP A 7 12.59 10.66 -2.10
C ASP A 7 13.92 10.89 -2.86
N THR A 8 14.42 12.13 -2.85
CA THR A 8 15.70 12.49 -3.47
C THR A 8 16.90 12.15 -2.58
N ASP A 9 18.07 12.09 -3.21
CA ASP A 9 19.36 11.81 -2.57
C ASP A 9 20.33 13.01 -2.66
N PRO A 10 21.44 13.02 -1.89
CA PRO A 10 22.39 14.14 -1.88
C PRO A 10 22.98 14.48 -3.25
N GLN A 11 23.13 13.51 -4.16
CA GLN A 11 23.67 13.73 -5.50
C GLN A 11 22.64 14.44 -6.38
N GLN A 12 21.39 13.98 -6.37
CA GLN A 12 20.28 14.60 -7.10
C GLN A 12 20.09 16.04 -6.65
N TYR A 13 20.00 16.27 -5.33
CA TYR A 13 19.86 17.63 -4.82
C TYR A 13 21.05 18.52 -5.19
N ARG A 14 22.28 17.97 -5.21
CA ARG A 14 23.47 18.68 -5.68
C ARG A 14 23.39 19.10 -7.15
N ILE A 15 22.80 18.29 -8.01
CA ILE A 15 22.58 18.64 -9.41
C ILE A 15 21.57 19.78 -9.49
N PHE A 16 20.43 19.65 -8.81
CA PHE A 16 19.35 20.64 -8.88
C PHE A 16 19.82 22.02 -8.39
N ARG A 17 20.48 22.06 -7.23
CA ARG A 17 21.03 23.32 -6.71
C ARG A 17 22.10 23.91 -7.63
N ARG A 18 22.95 23.09 -8.27
CA ARG A 18 23.99 23.60 -9.15
C ARG A 18 23.41 24.30 -10.39
N ILE A 19 22.30 23.79 -10.90
CA ILE A 19 21.68 24.30 -12.14
C ILE A 19 20.78 25.50 -11.85
N TRP A 20 19.97 25.47 -10.77
CA TRP A 20 18.89 26.45 -10.57
C TRP A 20 19.03 27.36 -9.35
N HIS A 21 19.88 27.03 -8.38
CA HIS A 21 19.97 27.83 -7.15
C HIS A 21 20.61 29.20 -7.41
N HIS A 22 19.96 30.26 -6.93
CA HIS A 22 20.37 31.66 -7.15
C HIS A 22 20.59 32.05 -8.62
N GLN A 23 19.82 31.47 -9.55
CA GLN A 23 19.82 31.85 -10.95
C GLN A 23 18.64 32.78 -11.25
N PRO A 24 18.88 34.08 -11.54
CA PRO A 24 17.83 34.99 -12.02
C PRO A 24 17.14 34.44 -13.27
N GLU A 25 15.90 34.88 -13.53
CA GLU A 25 15.08 34.41 -14.66
C GLU A 25 14.71 32.91 -14.66
N THR A 26 14.92 32.21 -13.54
CA THR A 26 14.54 30.80 -13.39
C THR A 26 13.71 30.56 -12.13
N ALA A 27 12.93 29.47 -12.13
CA ALA A 27 12.16 29.02 -10.98
C ALA A 27 12.31 27.51 -10.76
N LEU A 28 12.66 27.13 -9.54
CA LEU A 28 12.73 25.73 -9.10
C LEU A 28 11.58 25.45 -8.13
N LEU A 29 10.58 24.73 -8.61
CA LEU A 29 9.48 24.22 -7.78
C LEU A 29 9.84 22.82 -7.30
N LEU A 30 9.98 22.65 -5.98
CA LEU A 30 10.21 21.38 -5.31
C LEU A 30 8.93 20.98 -4.59
N ILE A 31 8.29 19.90 -5.05
CA ILE A 31 7.01 19.42 -4.56
C ILE A 31 7.26 18.06 -3.93
N GLY A 32 6.73 17.85 -2.72
CA GLY A 32 6.88 16.60 -2.01
C GLY A 32 6.24 16.66 -0.63
N ASP A 33 6.17 15.51 0.02
CA ASP A 33 5.70 15.37 1.39
C ASP A 33 6.72 14.60 2.24
N PRO A 34 7.48 15.26 3.14
CA PRO A 34 8.47 14.59 3.98
C PRO A 34 7.87 13.52 4.90
N LYS A 35 6.57 13.58 5.18
CA LYS A 35 5.84 12.56 5.97
C LYS A 35 5.72 11.23 5.23
N GLN A 36 5.97 11.20 3.92
CA GLN A 36 5.82 10.04 3.04
C GLN A 36 7.17 9.49 2.55
N ALA A 37 8.30 10.00 3.06
CA ALA A 37 9.63 9.51 2.70
C ALA A 37 9.88 8.09 3.25
N ILE A 38 9.63 7.07 2.42
CA ILE A 38 9.72 5.65 2.81
C ILE A 38 10.74 4.85 1.99
N TYR A 39 11.45 5.49 1.06
CA TYR A 39 12.41 4.84 0.14
C TYR A 39 13.87 4.83 0.62
N ALA A 40 14.11 4.87 1.94
CA ALA A 40 15.47 4.84 2.50
C ALA A 40 16.31 3.64 2.02
N PHE A 41 15.66 2.48 1.77
CA PHE A 41 16.32 1.29 1.21
C PHE A 41 16.82 1.44 -0.24
N ARG A 42 16.41 2.50 -0.94
CA ARG A 42 16.89 2.86 -2.29
C ARG A 42 17.85 4.06 -2.30
N GLY A 43 18.27 4.53 -1.12
CA GLY A 43 19.21 5.65 -0.99
C GLY A 43 18.55 7.03 -0.94
N ALA A 44 17.21 7.11 -0.90
CA ALA A 44 16.53 8.36 -0.57
C ALA A 44 16.95 8.84 0.83
N ASP A 45 17.20 10.14 0.97
CA ASP A 45 17.73 10.72 2.20
C ASP A 45 16.87 11.88 2.69
N ILE A 46 16.11 11.63 3.75
CA ILE A 46 15.27 12.65 4.39
C ILE A 46 16.08 13.85 4.90
N PHE A 47 17.36 13.67 5.25
CA PHE A 47 18.23 14.77 5.66
C PHE A 47 18.57 15.71 4.49
N THR A 48 18.61 15.18 3.25
CA THR A 48 18.74 15.99 2.05
C THR A 48 17.51 16.88 1.86
N TYR A 49 16.31 16.35 2.07
CA TYR A 49 15.09 17.16 2.08
C TYR A 49 15.14 18.24 3.18
N MET A 50 15.51 17.89 4.41
CA MET A 50 15.59 18.85 5.51
C MET A 50 16.61 19.96 5.24
N LYS A 51 17.74 19.61 4.63
CA LYS A 51 18.74 20.58 4.17
C LYS A 51 18.20 21.48 3.07
N ALA A 52 17.53 20.93 2.08
CA ALA A 52 16.91 21.72 1.02
C ALA A 52 15.86 22.69 1.59
N ARG A 53 15.07 22.22 2.56
CA ARG A 53 14.09 23.03 3.28
C ARG A 53 14.73 24.19 4.04
N SER A 54 15.93 24.03 4.60
CA SER A 54 16.62 25.11 5.31
C SER A 54 17.28 26.13 4.37
N GLU A 55 17.63 25.73 3.15
CA GLU A 55 18.20 26.60 2.11
C GLU A 55 17.14 27.43 1.36
N VAL A 56 15.87 27.00 1.38
CA VAL A 56 14.74 27.69 0.69
C VAL A 56 13.82 28.36 1.71
N HIS A 57 13.56 29.67 1.56
CA HIS A 57 12.71 30.43 2.50
C HIS A 57 11.21 30.35 2.21
N ALA A 58 10.81 30.11 0.97
CA ALA A 58 9.40 30.06 0.59
C ALA A 58 8.84 28.65 0.77
N HIS A 59 8.03 28.44 1.81
CA HIS A 59 7.35 27.16 2.08
C HIS A 59 5.85 27.30 1.82
N TYR A 60 5.26 26.31 1.15
CA TYR A 60 3.84 26.27 0.83
C TYR A 60 3.26 24.92 1.24
N THR A 61 1.99 24.91 1.63
CA THR A 61 1.26 23.69 1.99
C THR A 61 -0.12 23.68 1.32
N LEU A 62 -0.61 22.48 1.03
CA LEU A 62 -1.98 22.27 0.58
C LEU A 62 -2.82 21.89 1.80
N ASP A 63 -3.80 22.72 2.15
CA ASP A 63 -4.54 22.61 3.41
C ASP A 63 -5.77 21.69 3.33
N THR A 64 -6.15 21.24 2.13
CA THR A 64 -7.41 20.52 1.89
C THR A 64 -7.15 19.17 1.24
N ASN A 65 -7.63 18.09 1.87
CA ASN A 65 -7.66 16.74 1.33
C ASN A 65 -8.92 16.55 0.46
N TRP A 66 -8.69 16.29 -0.83
CA TRP A 66 -9.74 16.14 -1.85
C TRP A 66 -10.14 14.69 -2.15
N ARG A 67 -9.54 13.71 -1.45
CA ARG A 67 -9.65 12.28 -1.79
C ARG A 67 -10.49 11.49 -0.80
N SER A 68 -10.46 11.86 0.48
CA SER A 68 -10.98 11.03 1.56
C SER A 68 -12.24 11.61 2.20
N ALA A 69 -12.98 10.73 2.89
CA ALA A 69 -14.12 11.09 3.72
C ALA A 69 -13.67 11.95 4.94
N PRO A 70 -14.54 12.83 5.48
CA PRO A 70 -14.21 13.66 6.63
C PRO A 70 -13.78 12.85 7.85
N GLY A 71 -14.45 11.73 8.13
CA GLY A 71 -14.09 10.85 9.25
C GLY A 71 -12.65 10.31 9.14
N MET A 72 -12.22 9.94 7.92
CA MET A 72 -10.85 9.48 7.67
C MET A 72 -9.84 10.60 7.93
N VAL A 73 -10.05 11.77 7.35
CA VAL A 73 -9.19 12.95 7.55
C VAL A 73 -9.08 13.29 9.04
N ASN A 74 -10.21 13.31 9.75
CA ASN A 74 -10.25 13.62 11.18
C ASN A 74 -9.51 12.59 12.03
N SER A 75 -9.66 11.29 11.74
CA SER A 75 -8.97 10.23 12.48
C SER A 75 -7.45 10.30 12.31
N VAL A 76 -6.96 10.55 11.09
CA VAL A 76 -5.53 10.71 10.79
C VAL A 76 -4.98 11.97 11.43
N ASN A 77 -5.67 13.11 11.30
CA ASN A 77 -5.29 14.34 11.99
C ASN A 77 -5.21 14.12 13.51
N LYS A 78 -6.23 13.49 14.10
CA LYS A 78 -6.25 13.23 15.54
C LYS A 78 -5.10 12.33 15.98
N LEU A 79 -4.77 11.28 15.21
CA LEU A 79 -3.70 10.34 15.53
C LEU A 79 -2.32 11.04 15.52
N PHE A 80 -2.02 11.80 14.47
CA PHE A 80 -0.72 12.46 14.34
C PHE A 80 -0.62 13.82 15.07
N SER A 81 -1.71 14.31 15.66
CA SER A 81 -1.69 15.49 16.55
C SER A 81 -1.58 15.14 18.04
N GLN A 82 -1.35 13.87 18.41
CA GLN A 82 -1.18 13.48 19.82
C GLN A 82 0.13 13.97 20.44
N THR A 83 1.16 14.22 19.61
CA THR A 83 2.47 14.70 20.04
C THR A 83 2.94 15.84 19.13
N ASP A 84 3.74 16.76 19.67
CA ASP A 84 4.22 17.93 18.92
C ASP A 84 5.14 17.52 17.76
N ASP A 85 6.03 16.55 18.00
CA ASP A 85 6.98 16.02 17.02
C ASP A 85 6.57 14.60 16.57
N ALA A 86 5.39 14.47 15.95
CA ALA A 86 4.82 13.18 15.56
C ALA A 86 5.71 12.32 14.63
N PHE A 87 6.58 12.97 13.85
CA PHE A 87 7.56 12.32 12.98
C PHE A 87 8.98 12.31 13.57
N MET A 88 9.12 12.58 14.88
CA MET A 88 10.39 12.62 15.63
C MET A 88 11.38 13.74 15.21
N PHE A 89 11.10 14.45 14.12
CA PHE A 89 11.91 15.56 13.60
C PHE A 89 11.08 16.84 13.54
N ARG A 90 11.59 17.92 14.13
CA ARG A 90 10.93 19.25 14.13
C ARG A 90 10.81 19.85 12.74
N GLU A 91 11.75 19.50 11.87
CA GLU A 91 11.81 19.88 10.47
C GLU A 91 10.71 19.20 9.63
N ILE A 92 10.03 18.20 10.19
CA ILE A 92 8.89 17.47 9.61
C ILE A 92 7.65 17.69 10.49
N PRO A 93 7.11 18.93 10.54
CA PRO A 93 5.93 19.22 11.34
C PRO A 93 4.70 18.54 10.74
N PHE A 94 3.82 18.05 11.61
CA PHE A 94 2.49 17.63 11.22
C PHE A 94 1.53 18.81 11.28
N ILE A 95 0.96 19.20 10.13
CA ILE A 95 -0.04 20.26 10.05
C ILE A 95 -1.36 19.61 9.63
N PRO A 96 -2.42 19.67 10.46
CA PRO A 96 -3.72 19.11 10.13
C PRO A 96 -4.31 19.70 8.85
N VAL A 97 -5.01 18.87 8.08
CA VAL A 97 -5.68 19.28 6.84
C VAL A 97 -7.20 19.19 6.94
N LYS A 98 -7.92 20.01 6.17
CA LYS A 98 -9.38 20.00 6.05
C LYS A 98 -9.83 18.90 5.08
N SER A 99 -11.05 18.42 5.24
CA SER A 99 -11.71 17.60 4.22
C SER A 99 -12.44 18.48 3.20
N ALA A 100 -12.36 18.13 1.91
CA ALA A 100 -13.06 18.87 0.86
C ALA A 100 -14.60 18.75 0.99
N GLY A 101 -15.30 19.86 0.71
CA GLY A 101 -16.77 19.94 0.76
C GLY A 101 -17.48 18.86 -0.06
N LYS A 102 -16.96 18.54 -1.26
CA LYS A 102 -17.52 17.51 -2.16
C LYS A 102 -17.52 16.09 -1.59
N ASN A 103 -16.71 15.82 -0.56
CA ASN A 103 -16.57 14.50 0.06
C ASN A 103 -17.29 14.39 1.41
N GLN A 104 -17.98 15.43 1.87
CA GLN A 104 -18.58 15.46 3.22
C GLN A 104 -19.66 14.40 3.41
N ALA A 105 -20.29 13.95 2.32
CA ALA A 105 -21.33 12.95 2.34
C ALA A 105 -20.81 11.50 2.23
N LEU A 106 -19.48 11.30 2.12
CA LEU A 106 -18.88 9.97 2.04
C LEU A 106 -18.98 9.25 3.38
N ARG A 107 -19.58 8.05 3.38
CA ARG A 107 -19.69 7.19 4.56
C ARG A 107 -19.77 5.72 4.18
N PHE A 108 -19.39 4.85 5.12
CA PHE A 108 -19.52 3.40 4.99
C PHE A 108 -20.62 2.92 5.93
N VAL A 109 -21.63 2.22 5.39
CA VAL A 109 -22.70 1.61 6.18
C VAL A 109 -22.55 0.10 6.13
N PHE A 110 -22.60 -0.55 7.30
CA PHE A 110 -22.54 -1.99 7.44
C PHE A 110 -23.65 -2.45 8.38
N LYS A 111 -24.52 -3.36 7.89
CA LYS A 111 -25.67 -3.90 8.61
C LYS A 111 -26.57 -2.82 9.23
N GLY A 112 -26.83 -1.75 8.47
CA GLY A 112 -27.71 -0.66 8.86
C GLY A 112 -27.05 0.47 9.66
N GLU A 113 -25.80 0.29 10.11
CA GLU A 113 -25.09 1.28 10.91
C GLU A 113 -23.93 1.92 10.15
N THR A 114 -23.76 3.24 10.32
CA THR A 114 -22.59 3.94 9.77
C THR A 114 -21.36 3.55 10.59
N GLN A 115 -20.38 2.92 9.93
CA GLN A 115 -19.15 2.48 10.57
C GLN A 115 -18.19 3.66 10.78
N PRO A 116 -17.39 3.64 11.86
CA PRO A 116 -16.34 4.63 12.05
C PRO A 116 -15.28 4.51 10.96
N ALA A 117 -14.70 5.65 10.57
CA ALA A 117 -13.69 5.70 9.53
C ALA A 117 -12.40 4.92 9.90
N MET A 118 -12.04 4.91 11.19
CA MET A 118 -10.90 4.16 11.70
C MET A 118 -11.38 3.26 12.85
N LYS A 119 -11.15 1.96 12.72
CA LYS A 119 -11.43 0.93 13.73
C LYS A 119 -10.14 0.19 14.06
N MET A 120 -9.81 0.10 15.34
CA MET A 120 -8.66 -0.65 15.83
C MET A 120 -9.13 -1.99 16.37
N TRP A 121 -8.49 -3.06 15.94
CA TRP A 121 -8.69 -4.41 16.46
C TRP A 121 -7.54 -4.71 17.42
N LEU A 122 -7.89 -5.07 18.65
CA LEU A 122 -6.93 -5.35 19.72
C LEU A 122 -7.01 -6.83 20.08
N MET A 123 -5.88 -7.52 20.02
CA MET A 123 -5.77 -8.89 20.52
C MET A 123 -5.73 -8.86 22.05
N GLU A 124 -6.46 -9.76 22.69
CA GLU A 124 -6.46 -9.91 24.15
C GLU A 124 -5.18 -10.58 24.65
N GLY A 125 -4.88 -10.40 25.94
CA GLY A 125 -3.72 -10.99 26.62
C GLY A 125 -2.69 -9.96 27.07
N GLU A 126 -1.84 -10.36 28.02
CA GLU A 126 -0.77 -9.50 28.56
C GLU A 126 0.54 -9.61 27.76
N SER A 127 0.74 -10.72 27.05
CA SER A 127 1.92 -10.99 26.24
C SER A 127 1.49 -11.56 24.89
N CYS A 128 2.18 -11.16 23.83
CA CYS A 128 1.88 -11.57 22.47
C CYS A 128 3.17 -11.74 21.66
N GLY A 129 3.42 -12.96 21.17
CA GLY A 129 4.50 -13.22 20.24
C GLY A 129 4.18 -12.67 18.85
N VAL A 130 5.20 -12.26 18.09
CA VAL A 130 5.02 -11.71 16.74
C VAL A 130 4.30 -12.70 15.81
N GLY A 131 4.64 -13.99 15.88
CA GLY A 131 4.01 -15.03 15.06
C GLY A 131 2.53 -15.24 15.41
N ASP A 132 2.20 -15.27 16.70
CA ASP A 132 0.82 -15.44 17.18
C ASP A 132 -0.04 -14.22 16.81
N TYR A 133 0.51 -13.01 16.98
CA TYR A 133 -0.13 -11.78 16.56
C TYR A 133 -0.44 -11.79 15.07
N GLN A 134 0.55 -12.11 14.24
CA GLN A 134 0.40 -12.12 12.78
C GLN A 134 -0.64 -13.16 12.34
N SER A 135 -0.58 -14.38 12.87
CA SER A 135 -1.54 -15.44 12.56
C SER A 135 -2.96 -15.04 12.95
N THR A 136 -3.14 -14.56 14.19
CA THR A 136 -4.45 -14.14 14.71
C THR A 136 -5.01 -12.96 13.92
N MET A 137 -4.19 -11.94 13.66
CA MET A 137 -4.64 -10.75 12.94
C MET A 137 -4.90 -11.01 11.45
N ALA A 138 -4.18 -11.95 10.83
CA ALA A 138 -4.49 -12.39 9.47
C ALA A 138 -5.87 -13.06 9.41
N GLN A 139 -6.20 -13.91 10.39
CA GLN A 139 -7.52 -14.55 10.50
C GLN A 139 -8.63 -13.52 10.74
N VAL A 140 -8.44 -12.59 11.69
CA VAL A 140 -9.40 -11.52 11.96
C VAL A 140 -9.61 -10.65 10.71
N CYS A 141 -8.53 -10.29 10.01
CA CYS A 141 -8.60 -9.53 8.77
C CYS A 141 -9.42 -10.26 7.70
N ALA A 142 -9.10 -11.53 7.44
CA ALA A 142 -9.81 -12.34 6.45
C ALA A 142 -11.29 -12.52 6.81
N ALA A 143 -11.62 -12.75 8.09
CA ALA A 143 -12.99 -12.86 8.56
C ALA A 143 -13.78 -11.56 8.35
N GLN A 144 -13.20 -10.40 8.65
CA GLN A 144 -13.86 -9.10 8.40
C GLN A 144 -14.07 -8.82 6.92
N ILE A 145 -13.10 -9.17 6.07
CA ILE A 145 -13.24 -9.05 4.62
C ILE A 145 -14.37 -9.96 4.11
N CYS A 146 -14.43 -11.20 4.60
CA CYS A 146 -15.51 -12.13 4.28
C CYS A 146 -16.88 -11.55 4.65
N ASP A 147 -17.02 -11.06 5.88
CA ASP A 147 -18.24 -10.43 6.39
C ASP A 147 -18.69 -9.26 5.50
N TRP A 148 -17.76 -8.38 5.12
CA TRP A 148 -18.06 -7.24 4.24
C TRP A 148 -18.45 -7.66 2.84
N LEU A 149 -17.77 -8.64 2.24
CA LEU A 149 -18.08 -9.10 0.89
C LEU A 149 -19.44 -9.78 0.82
N GLN A 150 -19.73 -10.68 1.77
CA GLN A 150 -21.03 -11.35 1.83
C GLN A 150 -22.17 -10.36 2.13
N ALA A 151 -21.95 -9.42 3.05
CA ALA A 151 -22.91 -8.36 3.31
C ALA A 151 -23.07 -7.41 2.11
N GLY A 152 -22.00 -7.16 1.35
CA GLY A 152 -22.04 -6.39 0.11
C GLY A 152 -22.95 -7.04 -0.92
N GLN A 153 -22.86 -8.37 -1.08
CA GLN A 153 -23.76 -9.14 -1.95
C GLN A 153 -25.23 -9.05 -1.53
N ARG A 154 -25.51 -8.93 -0.22
CA ARG A 154 -26.87 -8.75 0.32
C ARG A 154 -27.34 -7.29 0.36
N GLY A 155 -26.51 -6.34 -0.05
CA GLY A 155 -26.83 -4.90 0.04
C GLY A 155 -26.76 -4.33 1.47
N GLU A 156 -26.13 -5.04 2.40
CA GLU A 156 -25.95 -4.64 3.80
C GLU A 156 -24.61 -3.94 4.06
N ALA A 157 -23.64 -4.03 3.15
CA ALA A 157 -22.38 -3.29 3.20
C ALA A 157 -22.29 -2.32 2.02
N LEU A 158 -22.45 -1.02 2.29
CA LEU A 158 -22.64 0.02 1.30
C LEU A 158 -21.60 1.13 1.45
N LEU A 159 -20.94 1.46 0.34
CA LEU A 159 -20.18 2.69 0.19
C LEU A 159 -21.14 3.77 -0.31
N MET A 160 -21.35 4.81 0.50
CA MET A 160 -22.33 5.86 0.23
C MET A 160 -21.65 7.20 -0.06
N ASN A 161 -22.25 7.97 -0.97
CA ASN A 161 -21.95 9.37 -1.22
C ASN A 161 -23.27 10.16 -1.27
N GLY A 162 -23.68 10.72 -0.13
CA GLY A 162 -25.03 11.28 -0.01
C GLY A 162 -26.07 10.17 -0.08
N ASP A 163 -26.96 10.27 -1.06
CA ASP A 163 -28.01 9.28 -1.32
C ASP A 163 -27.56 8.17 -2.28
N ASP A 164 -26.44 8.37 -2.99
CA ASP A 164 -25.87 7.34 -3.85
C ASP A 164 -25.25 6.24 -3.00
N ALA A 165 -25.64 4.99 -3.25
CA ALA A 165 -25.12 3.82 -2.58
C ALA A 165 -24.66 2.77 -3.58
N ARG A 166 -23.52 2.15 -3.30
CA ARG A 166 -23.06 0.95 -4.02
C ARG A 166 -22.58 -0.12 -3.05
N PRO A 167 -22.84 -1.40 -3.34
CA PRO A 167 -22.34 -2.49 -2.51
C PRO A 167 -20.81 -2.55 -2.56
N VAL A 168 -20.20 -2.95 -1.44
CA VAL A 168 -18.78 -3.27 -1.36
C VAL A 168 -18.46 -4.45 -2.28
N ARG A 169 -17.37 -4.33 -3.03
CA ARG A 169 -16.82 -5.40 -3.88
C ARG A 169 -15.38 -5.70 -3.46
N ALA A 170 -14.86 -6.84 -3.90
CA ALA A 170 -13.46 -7.22 -3.64
C ALA A 170 -12.45 -6.15 -4.12
N SER A 171 -12.75 -5.46 -5.23
CA SER A 171 -11.93 -4.37 -5.77
C SER A 171 -11.87 -3.12 -4.89
N ASP A 172 -12.75 -2.99 -3.89
CA ASP A 172 -12.76 -1.87 -2.95
C ASP A 172 -11.90 -2.13 -1.71
N ILE A 173 -11.45 -3.36 -1.52
CA ILE A 173 -10.71 -3.80 -0.34
C ILE A 173 -9.23 -3.90 -0.70
N SER A 174 -8.39 -3.30 0.14
CA SER A 174 -6.93 -3.37 0.01
C SER A 174 -6.33 -3.68 1.38
N VAL A 175 -5.40 -4.64 1.42
CA VAL A 175 -4.62 -4.94 2.62
C VAL A 175 -3.20 -4.44 2.42
N LEU A 176 -2.77 -3.50 3.27
CA LEU A 176 -1.40 -3.00 3.28
C LEU A 176 -0.56 -3.89 4.19
N VAL A 177 0.57 -4.37 3.67
CA VAL A 177 1.50 -5.28 4.34
C VAL A 177 2.92 -4.76 4.20
N ARG A 178 3.79 -5.07 5.16
CA ARG A 178 5.19 -4.63 5.17
C ARG A 178 6.12 -5.58 4.41
N SER A 179 5.77 -6.87 4.35
CA SER A 179 6.64 -7.90 3.79
C SER A 179 5.89 -8.94 2.95
N ARG A 180 6.64 -9.70 2.14
CA ARG A 180 6.12 -10.85 1.38
C ARG A 180 5.57 -11.94 2.29
N GLN A 181 6.16 -12.12 3.47
CA GLN A 181 5.70 -13.12 4.45
C GLN A 181 4.33 -12.74 5.03
N GLU A 182 4.13 -11.48 5.40
CA GLU A 182 2.82 -10.97 5.83
C GLU A 182 1.78 -11.08 4.71
N ALA A 183 2.17 -10.75 3.47
CA ALA A 183 1.31 -10.91 2.30
C ALA A 183 0.84 -12.37 2.12
N ALA A 184 1.75 -13.32 2.29
CA ALA A 184 1.44 -14.75 2.22
C ALA A 184 0.48 -15.17 3.34
N GLN A 185 0.74 -14.77 4.59
CA GLN A 185 -0.15 -15.10 5.72
C GLN A 185 -1.58 -14.59 5.52
N VAL A 186 -1.75 -13.35 5.05
CA VAL A 186 -3.09 -12.80 4.75
C VAL A 186 -3.73 -13.53 3.57
N ARG A 187 -2.97 -13.79 2.49
CA ARG A 187 -3.46 -14.53 1.32
C ARG A 187 -3.93 -15.93 1.72
N ASP A 188 -3.17 -16.63 2.54
CA ASP A 188 -3.49 -17.99 2.97
C ASP A 188 -4.76 -17.98 3.84
N ALA A 189 -4.90 -17.01 4.75
CA ALA A 189 -6.12 -16.81 5.54
C ALA A 189 -7.35 -16.47 4.69
N LEU A 190 -7.20 -15.64 3.64
CA LEU A 190 -8.26 -15.34 2.67
C LEU A 190 -8.62 -16.56 1.83
N THR A 191 -7.63 -17.36 1.43
CA THR A 191 -7.81 -18.58 0.62
C THR A 191 -8.60 -19.63 1.40
N LEU A 192 -8.38 -19.75 2.71
CA LEU A 192 -9.17 -20.62 3.59
C LEU A 192 -10.66 -20.26 3.65
N LEU A 193 -11.01 -19.01 3.32
CA LEU A 193 -12.39 -18.53 3.22
C LEU A 193 -12.88 -18.42 1.77
N GLU A 194 -12.17 -19.04 0.82
CA GLU A 194 -12.47 -19.01 -0.61
C GLU A 194 -12.50 -17.59 -1.22
N ILE A 195 -11.75 -16.65 -0.63
CA ILE A 195 -11.65 -15.27 -1.10
C ILE A 195 -10.43 -15.13 -2.02
N PRO A 196 -10.61 -14.92 -3.33
CA PRO A 196 -9.48 -14.73 -4.23
C PRO A 196 -8.78 -13.40 -3.92
N SER A 197 -7.45 -13.42 -3.95
CA SER A 197 -6.64 -12.23 -3.68
C SER A 197 -5.45 -12.15 -4.63
N VAL A 198 -4.98 -10.93 -4.87
CA VAL A 198 -3.82 -10.66 -5.74
C VAL A 198 -2.77 -9.89 -4.95
N TYR A 199 -1.53 -10.38 -4.97
CA TYR A 199 -0.40 -9.67 -4.41
C TYR A 199 0.25 -8.78 -5.49
N LEU A 200 -0.09 -7.50 -5.49
CA LEU A 200 0.36 -6.53 -6.51
C LEU A 200 1.87 -6.28 -6.49
N SER A 201 2.54 -6.56 -5.37
CA SER A 201 3.98 -6.41 -5.21
C SER A 201 4.74 -7.73 -5.43
N ASN A 202 4.13 -8.70 -6.13
CA ASN A 202 4.79 -9.96 -6.43
C ASN A 202 6.01 -9.71 -7.33
N ARG A 203 7.17 -10.22 -6.90
CA ARG A 203 8.44 -10.17 -7.63
C ARG A 203 8.93 -11.54 -8.05
N ASP A 204 8.10 -12.57 -7.89
CA ASP A 204 8.43 -13.93 -8.25
C ASP A 204 8.66 -14.01 -9.75
N SER A 205 9.77 -14.63 -10.12
CA SER A 205 10.14 -14.80 -11.51
C SER A 205 9.26 -15.89 -12.12
N VAL A 206 8.76 -15.66 -13.33
CA VAL A 206 8.08 -16.70 -14.11
C VAL A 206 8.99 -17.92 -14.30
N PHE A 207 10.31 -17.74 -14.30
CA PHE A 207 11.29 -18.83 -14.42
C PHE A 207 11.35 -19.78 -13.22
N GLU A 208 10.81 -19.39 -12.05
CA GLU A 208 10.77 -20.24 -10.85
C GLU A 208 9.43 -20.98 -10.71
N THR A 209 8.55 -20.84 -11.69
CA THR A 209 7.25 -21.52 -11.69
C THR A 209 7.38 -22.98 -12.14
N LEU A 210 6.42 -23.81 -11.71
CA LEU A 210 6.34 -25.21 -12.15
C LEU A 210 6.20 -25.27 -13.67
N GLU A 211 5.41 -24.36 -14.26
CA GLU A 211 5.17 -24.27 -15.69
C GLU A 211 6.46 -24.00 -16.48
N ALA A 212 7.37 -23.17 -15.97
CA ALA A 212 8.67 -22.95 -16.61
C ALA A 212 9.56 -24.20 -16.55
N GLN A 213 9.50 -24.96 -15.46
CA GLN A 213 10.21 -26.23 -15.32
C GLN A 213 9.65 -27.31 -16.27
N GLU A 214 8.33 -27.38 -16.41
CA GLU A 214 7.66 -28.29 -17.34
C GLU A 214 7.96 -27.93 -18.80
N MET A 215 7.96 -26.63 -19.13
CA MET A 215 8.41 -26.16 -20.44
C MET A 215 9.86 -26.55 -20.74
N LEU A 216 10.76 -26.52 -19.75
CA LEU A 216 12.14 -26.95 -19.94
C LEU A 216 12.21 -28.43 -20.32
N TRP A 217 11.47 -29.30 -19.63
CA TRP A 217 11.40 -30.72 -19.98
C TRP A 217 10.84 -30.94 -21.39
N LEU A 218 9.82 -30.17 -21.78
CA LEU A 218 9.24 -30.21 -23.12
C LEU A 218 10.27 -29.80 -24.19
N LEU A 219 10.99 -28.70 -23.97
CA LEU A 219 12.05 -28.26 -24.89
C LEU A 219 13.20 -29.29 -24.99
N GLN A 220 13.58 -29.94 -23.89
CA GLN A 220 14.59 -31.00 -23.89
C GLN A 220 14.12 -32.24 -24.69
N ALA A 221 12.85 -32.60 -24.59
CA ALA A 221 12.26 -33.68 -25.38
C ALA A 221 12.20 -33.33 -26.87
N VAL A 222 11.83 -32.10 -27.23
CA VAL A 222 11.82 -31.63 -28.63
C VAL A 222 13.22 -31.63 -29.24
N MET A 223 14.23 -31.26 -28.46
CA MET A 223 15.63 -31.21 -28.93
C MET A 223 16.28 -32.60 -29.07
N THR A 224 15.81 -33.60 -28.31
CA THR A 224 16.36 -34.97 -28.31
C THR A 224 15.26 -36.04 -28.19
N PRO A 225 14.35 -36.13 -29.17
CA PRO A 225 13.17 -36.99 -29.08
C PRO A 225 13.51 -38.49 -29.08
N GLU A 226 14.67 -38.87 -29.62
CA GLU A 226 15.19 -40.24 -29.60
C GLU A 226 15.59 -40.74 -28.21
N ARG A 227 15.78 -39.83 -27.24
CA ARG A 227 16.05 -40.20 -25.85
C ARG A 227 14.74 -40.48 -25.13
N GLU A 228 14.47 -41.76 -24.94
CA GLU A 228 13.24 -42.26 -24.31
C GLU A 228 12.94 -41.60 -22.94
N ASN A 229 13.97 -41.35 -22.12
CA ASN A 229 13.79 -40.73 -20.80
C ASN A 229 13.33 -39.27 -20.86
N THR A 230 13.92 -38.44 -21.74
CA THR A 230 13.55 -37.01 -21.84
C THR A 230 12.14 -36.87 -22.40
N LEU A 231 11.78 -37.71 -23.37
CA LEU A 231 10.44 -37.75 -23.95
C LEU A 231 9.39 -38.20 -22.93
N ARG A 232 9.66 -39.24 -22.13
CA ARG A 232 8.79 -39.64 -21.02
C ARG A 232 8.60 -38.53 -19.98
N SER A 233 9.69 -37.85 -19.60
CA SER A 233 9.60 -36.74 -18.63
C SER A 233 8.72 -35.60 -19.13
N ALA A 234 8.80 -35.25 -20.42
CA ALA A 234 7.93 -34.23 -21.01
C ALA A 234 6.46 -34.69 -21.06
N LEU A 235 6.20 -35.94 -21.44
CA LEU A 235 4.83 -36.48 -21.48
C LEU A 235 4.19 -36.63 -20.10
N ALA A 236 4.99 -36.76 -19.04
CA ALA A 236 4.51 -36.88 -17.65
C ALA A 236 4.25 -35.53 -16.97
N THR A 237 4.43 -34.41 -17.66
CA THR A 237 4.17 -33.07 -17.12
C THR A 237 2.68 -32.81 -17.01
N SER A 238 2.26 -32.06 -15.98
CA SER A 238 0.86 -31.69 -15.80
C SER A 238 0.34 -30.82 -16.96
N MET A 239 1.23 -30.07 -17.62
CA MET A 239 0.93 -29.34 -18.85
C MET A 239 0.38 -30.21 -20.00
N MET A 240 0.74 -31.49 -20.05
CA MET A 240 0.34 -32.41 -21.14
C MET A 240 -0.94 -33.22 -20.83
N GLY A 241 -1.50 -33.07 -19.63
CA GLY A 241 -2.68 -33.80 -19.14
C GLY A 241 -2.34 -35.02 -18.29
#